data_AF-A0A4U1MH18-F1
#
_entry.id   AF-A0A4U1MH18-F1
#
_cell.length_a   1.000
_cell.length_b   1.000
_cell.length_c   1.000
_cell.angle_alpha   90.00
_cell.angle_beta   90.00
_cell.angle_gamma   90.00
#
_symmetry.space_group_name_H-M   'P 1'
#
loop_
_entity.id
_entity.type
_entity.pdbx_description
1 polymer ?
#
loop_
_entity_poly.entity_id
_entity_poly.type
_entity_poly.pdbx_seq_one_letter_code
_entity_poly.pdbx_strand_id
1 'polypeptide(L)' 'MKIIRIILATIVVSLSIYGLMSGTAEIILPYLMLLMGGMFLVMGVTEFQKRKPVAFTSFLVAGFSIFVGIYTFLSNLA' A
#
# COMPACT_ATOMS: atom_id res chain seq x y z
N MET A 1 1.59 -16.97 1.54
CA MET A 1 1.37 -15.53 1.82
C MET A 1 -0.12 -15.09 1.72
N LYS A 2 -1.11 -15.85 2.25
CA LYS A 2 -2.52 -15.39 2.27
C LYS A 2 -2.86 -14.61 3.55
N ILE A 3 -2.34 -15.06 4.69
CA ILE A 3 -2.62 -14.48 6.02
C ILE A 3 -2.07 -13.05 6.14
N ILE A 4 -0.80 -12.82 5.79
CA ILE A 4 -0.19 -11.46 5.80
C ILE A 4 -0.98 -10.47 4.94
N ARG A 5 -1.48 -10.94 3.79
CA ARG A 5 -2.29 -10.13 2.88
C ARG A 5 -3.65 -9.77 3.48
N ILE A 6 -4.29 -10.71 4.18
CA ILE A 6 -5.57 -10.47 4.86
C ILE A 6 -5.38 -9.50 6.02
N ILE A 7 -4.30 -9.63 6.80
CA ILE A 7 -3.98 -8.73 7.92
C ILE A 7 -3.75 -7.31 7.39
N LEU A 8 -2.88 -7.14 6.38
CA LEU A 8 -2.64 -5.84 5.75
C LEU A 8 -3.91 -5.23 5.14
N ALA A 9 -4.71 -6.03 4.44
CA ALA A 9 -5.98 -5.56 3.87
C ALA A 9 -6.95 -5.07 4.96
N THR A 10 -7.05 -5.81 6.07
CA THR A 10 -7.92 -5.43 7.20
C THR A 10 -7.48 -4.12 7.84
N ILE A 11 -6.17 -3.91 7.99
CA ILE A 11 -5.59 -2.66 8.49
C ILE A 11 -5.90 -1.50 7.53
N VAL A 12 -5.68 -1.68 6.23
CA VAL A 12 -5.97 -0.67 5.19
C VAL A 12 -7.44 -0.27 5.18
N VAL A 13 -8.36 -1.25 5.23
CA VAL A 13 -9.80 -0.98 5.24
C VAL A 13 -10.21 -0.24 6.50
N SER A 14 -9.69 -0.65 7.67
CA SER A 14 -10.00 0.00 8.95
C SER A 14 -9.52 1.46 8.97
N LEU A 15 -8.29 1.72 8.51
CA LEU A 15 -7.74 3.07 8.35
C LEU A 15 -8.51 3.92 7.34
N SER A 16 -8.97 3.31 6.24
CA SER A 16 -9.77 4.00 5.22
C SER A 16 -11.11 4.47 5.79
N ILE A 17 -11.80 3.59 6.53
CA ILE A 17 -13.06 3.92 7.21
C ILE A 17 -12.82 5.02 8.24
N TYR A 18 -11.75 4.93 9.03
CA TYR A 18 -11.40 5.93 10.02
C TYR A 18 -11.11 7.31 9.39
N GLY A 19 -10.37 7.34 8.28
CA GLY A 19 -10.06 8.58 7.57
C GLY A 19 -11.27 9.22 6.88
N LEU A 20 -12.21 8.41 6.39
CA LEU A 20 -13.46 8.91 5.83
C LEU A 20 -14.36 9.52 6.92
N MET A 21 -14.48 8.85 8.07
CA MET A 21 -15.31 9.34 9.18
C MET A 21 -14.71 10.57 9.86
N SER A 22 -13.38 10.64 9.97
CA SER A 22 -12.70 11.72 10.70
C SER A 22 -12.52 12.99 9.86
N GLY A 23 -12.82 12.97 8.55
CA GLY A 23 -12.57 14.08 7.63
C GLY A 23 -11.07 14.34 7.35
N THR A 24 -10.16 13.59 7.98
CA THR A 24 -8.71 13.68 7.84
C THR A 24 -8.19 12.72 6.75
N ALA A 25 -8.99 12.49 5.72
CA ALA A 25 -8.67 11.55 4.64
C ALA A 25 -7.34 11.91 3.95
N GLU A 26 -7.03 13.21 3.82
CA GLU A 26 -5.79 13.71 3.23
C GLU A 26 -4.54 13.30 4.02
N ILE A 27 -4.64 13.29 5.35
CA ILE A 27 -3.55 12.89 6.27
C ILE A 27 -3.35 11.37 6.26
N ILE A 28 -4.43 10.61 6.07
CA ILE A 28 -4.44 9.14 6.14
C ILE A 28 -4.12 8.51 4.78
N LEU A 29 -4.37 9.22 3.67
CA LEU A 29 -4.05 8.80 2.30
C LEU A 29 -2.59 8.30 2.13
N PRO A 30 -1.54 9.03 2.57
CA PRO A 30 -0.17 8.57 2.41
C PRO A 30 0.12 7.27 3.20
N TYR A 31 -0.49 7.10 4.38
CA TYR A 31 -0.39 5.87 5.16
C TYR A 31 -1.05 4.68 4.44
N LEU A 32 -2.21 4.91 3.81
CA LEU A 32 -2.89 3.90 3.00
C LEU A 32 -2.07 3.50 1.77
N MET A 33 -1.45 4.46 1.08
CA MET A 33 -0.59 4.19 -0.08
C MET A 33 0.69 3.44 0.30
N LEU A 34 1.27 3.72 1.46
CA LEU A 34 2.41 2.97 2.00
C LEU A 34 2.04 1.53 2.33
N LEU A 35 0.91 1.31 3.00
CA LEU A 35 0.40 -0.03 3.30
C LEU A 35 0.04 -0.82 2.04
N MET A 36 -0.58 -0.18 1.04
CA MET A 36 -0.83 -0.79 -0.26
C MET A 36 0.47 -1.13 -1.00
N GLY A 37 1.46 -0.22 -0.99
CA GLY A 37 2.78 -0.49 -1.56
C GLY A 37 3.45 -1.71 -0.91
N GLY A 38 3.37 -1.82 0.41
CA GLY A 38 3.82 -3.00 1.15
C GLY A 38 3.09 -4.29 0.74
N MET A 39 1.77 -4.24 0.54
CA MET A 39 1.00 -5.39 0.03
C MET A 39 1.46 -5.80 -1.37
N PHE A 40 1.69 -4.85 -2.28
CA PHE A 40 2.18 -5.14 -3.63
C PHE A 40 3.61 -5.70 -3.62
N LEU A 41 4.47 -5.27 -2.69
CA LEU A 41 5.81 -5.84 -2.51
C LEU A 41 5.74 -7.31 -2.10
N VAL A 42 4.95 -7.62 -1.06
CA VAL A 42 4.73 -9.02 -0.62
C VAL A 42 4.17 -9.85 -1.78
N MET A 43 3.23 -9.29 -2.54
CA MET A 43 2.59 -9.96 -3.66
C MET A 43 3.57 -10.22 -4.83
N GLY A 44 4.39 -9.23 -5.18
CA GLY A 44 5.44 -9.35 -6.17
C GLY A 44 6.47 -10.41 -5.82
N VAL A 45 6.93 -10.47 -4.56
CA VAL A 45 7.83 -11.53 -4.07
C VAL A 45 7.16 -12.91 -4.15
N THR A 46 5.87 -12.99 -3.80
CA THR A 46 5.12 -14.26 -3.85
C THR A 46 4.94 -14.77 -5.28
N GLU A 47 4.74 -13.87 -6.26
CA GLU A 47 4.61 -14.24 -7.66
C GLU A 47 5.96 -14.49 -8.35
N PHE A 48 7.02 -13.84 -7.88
CA PHE A 48 8.38 -14.08 -8.34
C PHE A 48 8.80 -15.53 -8.02
N GLN A 49 8.43 -16.03 -6.83
CA GLN A 49 8.60 -17.45 -6.47
C GLN A 49 7.84 -18.40 -7.39
N LYS A 50 6.74 -17.96 -8.03
CA LYS A 50 5.95 -18.78 -8.96
C LYS A 50 6.39 -18.63 -10.42
N ARG A 51 7.52 -17.96 -10.70
CA ARG A 51 8.03 -17.64 -12.05
C ARG A 51 6.97 -17.01 -12.97
N LYS A 52 6.06 -16.20 -12.41
CA LYS A 52 5.08 -15.47 -13.22
C LYS A 52 5.60 -14.08 -13.57
N PRO A 53 5.46 -13.62 -14.82
CA PRO A 53 5.93 -12.29 -15.26
C PRO A 53 5.21 -11.12 -14.55
N VAL A 54 4.06 -11.39 -13.94
CA VAL A 54 3.24 -10.43 -13.17
C VAL A 54 3.93 -9.96 -11.86
N ALA A 55 5.01 -10.65 -11.46
CA ALA A 55 5.87 -10.22 -10.37
C ALA A 55 6.55 -8.86 -10.63
N PHE A 56 6.97 -8.61 -11.87
CA PHE A 56 7.67 -7.37 -12.24
C PHE A 56 6.74 -6.15 -12.15
N THR A 57 5.51 -6.28 -12.65
CA THR A 57 4.48 -5.24 -12.54
C THR A 57 4.12 -4.97 -11.09
N SER A 58 4.02 -6.02 -10.26
CA SER A 58 3.74 -5.86 -8.82
C SER A 58 4.87 -5.13 -8.08
N PHE A 59 6.12 -5.37 -8.45
CA PHE A 59 7.28 -4.68 -7.88
C PHE A 59 7.32 -3.19 -8.29
N LEU A 60 7.00 -2.91 -9.56
CA LEU A 60 6.88 -1.53 -10.07
C LEU A 60 5.77 -0.75 -9.35
N VAL A 61 4.59 -1.37 -9.19
CA VAL A 61 3.46 -0.77 -8.46
C VAL A 61 3.82 -0.50 -7.01
N ALA A 62 4.55 -1.41 -6.36
CA ALA A 62 4.99 -1.22 -4.98
C ALA A 62 5.96 -0.02 -4.85
N GLY A 63 6.96 0.07 -5.73
CA GLY A 63 7.89 1.19 -5.74
C GLY A 63 7.18 2.53 -5.99
N PHE A 64 6.27 2.56 -6.96
CA PHE A 64 5.48 3.76 -7.25
C PHE A 64 4.57 4.15 -6.08
N SER A 65 3.87 3.20 -5.47
CA SER A 65 2.97 3.47 -4.33
C SER A 65 3.72 3.98 -3.09
N ILE A 66 4.95 3.50 -2.85
CA ILE A 66 5.83 4.02 -1.79
C ILE A 66 6.28 5.44 -2.12
N PHE A 67 6.70 5.70 -3.37
CA PHE A 67 7.12 7.02 -3.81
C PHE A 67 6.00 8.05 -3.67
N VAL A 68 4.79 7.73 -4.14
CA VAL A 68 3.61 8.61 -4.01
C VAL A 68 3.22 8.78 -2.54
N GLY A 69 3.30 7.73 -1.73
CA GLY A 69 3.04 7.81 -0.29
C GLY A 69 3.98 8.80 0.42
N ILE A 70 5.29 8.71 0.13
CA ILE A 70 6.29 9.63 0.69
C ILE A 70 6.08 11.06 0.19
N TYR A 71 5.82 11.23 -1.11
CA TYR A 71 5.57 12.55 -1.70
C TYR A 71 4.33 13.23 -1.12
N THR A 72 3.24 12.48 -0.94
CA THR A 72 1.99 12.97 -0.36
C THR A 72 2.15 13.29 1.12
N PHE A 73 2.94 12.49 1.86
CA PHE A 73 3.28 12.78 3.25
C PHE A 73 4.10 14.06 3.38
N LEU A 74 5.09 14.26 2.51
CA LEU A 74 5.92 15.47 2.48
C LEU A 74 5.10 16.70 2.08
N SER A 75 4.16 16.56 1.14
CA SER A 75 3.27 17.64 0.69
C SER A 75 2.19 18.00 1.72
N ASN A 76 1.77 17.08 2.60
CA ASN A 76 0.85 17.39 3.70
C ASN A 76 1.58 18.07 4.88
N LEU A 77 2.91 18.01 4.92
CA LEU A 77 3.73 18.56 6.00
C LEU A 77 4.25 19.99 5.70
N ALA A 78 4.20 20.43 4.43
CA ALA A 78 4.68 21.72 3.95
C ALA A 78 3.52 22.70 3.72
#